data_AF-A0A925BV45-F1
#
_entry.id   AF-A0A925BV45-F1
#
_cell.length_a   1.000
_cell.length_b   1.000
_cell.length_c   1.000
_cell.angle_alpha   90.00
_cell.angle_beta   90.00
_cell.angle_gamma   90.00
#
_symmetry.space_group_name_H-M   'P 1'
#
loop_
_entity.id
_entity.type
_entity.pdbx_description
1 polymer ?
#
loop_
_entity_poly.entity_id
_entity_poly.type
_entity_poly.pdbx_seq_one_letter_code
_entity_poly.pdbx_strand_id
1 'polypeptide(L)'
;MTKKHKLLSKILNNQKNVSFDDIVTLIEAFGFYRSRVGGSNHVFEHPDIPELVNLQNQKGQAKSYQIRQFLALLEQYNLTLEDAGEE
;
A
#
# COMPACT_ATOMS: atom_id res chain seq x y z
N MET A 1 6.36 9.91 15.40
CA MET A 1 5.99 9.30 14.09
C MET A 1 6.73 8.00 13.90
N THR A 2 6.00 6.90 13.83
CA THR A 2 6.54 5.57 13.49
C THR A 2 7.14 5.57 12.07
N LYS A 3 7.96 4.57 11.73
CA LYS A 3 8.55 4.43 10.39
C LYS A 3 7.47 4.38 9.30
N LYS A 4 6.34 3.73 9.58
CA LYS A 4 5.16 3.62 8.70
C LYS A 4 4.52 4.99 8.42
N HIS A 5 4.32 5.82 9.45
CA HIS A 5 3.80 7.19 9.28
C HIS A 5 4.71 8.08 8.42
N LYS A 6 6.04 7.96 8.59
CA LYS A 6 7.00 8.67 7.74
C LYS A 6 6.92 8.21 6.29
N LEU A 7 6.75 6.91 6.07
CA LEU A 7 6.60 6.32 4.74
C LEU A 7 5.31 6.78 4.06
N LEU A 8 4.17 6.76 4.78
CA LEU A 8 2.91 7.30 4.30
C LEU A 8 3.07 8.77 3.89
N SER A 9 3.65 9.59 4.77
CA SER A 9 3.89 11.01 4.49
C SER A 9 4.75 11.22 3.24
N LYS A 10 5.81 10.42 3.05
CA LYS A 10 6.65 10.44 1.85
C LYS A 10 5.84 10.14 0.59
N ILE A 11 5.01 9.10 0.61
CA ILE A 11 4.20 8.66 -0.54
C ILE A 11 3.08 9.66 -0.86
N LEU A 12 2.44 10.24 0.16
CA LEU A 12 1.42 11.29 -0.02
C LEU A 12 2.01 12.53 -0.71
N ASN A 13 3.23 12.94 -0.32
CA ASN A 13 3.91 14.07 -0.93
C ASN A 13 4.45 13.77 -2.34
N ASN A 14 4.86 12.53 -2.61
CA ASN A 14 5.34 12.12 -3.92
C ASN A 14 4.98 10.67 -4.26
N GLN A 15 3.99 10.53 -5.14
CA GLN A 15 3.49 9.24 -5.65
C GLN A 15 4.29 8.75 -6.88
N LYS A 16 5.30 9.49 -7.33
CA LYS A 16 6.22 9.07 -8.40
C LYS A 16 7.48 8.48 -7.78
N ASN A 17 8.08 7.50 -8.46
CA ASN A 17 9.32 6.86 -8.04
C ASN A 17 9.25 6.24 -6.62
N VAL A 18 8.10 5.66 -6.29
CA VAL A 18 7.93 4.89 -5.06
C VAL A 18 8.41 3.47 -5.36
N SER A 19 9.33 2.98 -4.52
CA SER A 19 9.80 1.60 -4.66
C SER A 19 8.64 0.64 -4.48
N PHE A 20 8.74 -0.50 -5.15
CA PHE A 20 7.73 -1.53 -5.01
C PHE A 20 7.61 -2.00 -3.55
N ASP A 21 8.74 -2.15 -2.85
CA ASP A 21 8.75 -2.61 -1.47
C ASP A 21 8.20 -1.56 -0.49
N ASP A 22 8.40 -0.26 -0.76
CA ASP A 22 7.83 0.84 0.03
C ASP A 22 6.29 0.77 0.00
N ILE A 23 5.68 0.62 -1.18
CA ILE A 23 4.22 0.56 -1.28
C ILE A 23 3.65 -0.74 -0.70
N VAL A 24 4.36 -1.86 -0.84
CA VAL A 24 3.95 -3.14 -0.23
C VAL A 24 3.95 -3.02 1.28
N THR A 25 5.02 -2.48 1.86
CA THR A 25 5.14 -2.24 3.31
C THR A 25 3.99 -1.35 3.80
N LEU A 26 3.61 -0.35 3.02
CA LEU A 26 2.52 0.54 3.36
C LEU A 26 1.16 -0.18 3.29
N ILE A 27 0.87 -0.90 2.20
CA ILE A 27 -0.37 -1.68 2.04
C ILE A 27 -0.55 -2.66 3.20
N GLU A 28 0.50 -3.42 3.54
CA GLU A 28 0.47 -4.36 4.66
C GLU A 28 0.30 -3.67 6.01
N ALA A 29 0.82 -2.44 6.17
CA ALA A 29 0.59 -1.65 7.37
C ALA A 29 -0.86 -1.18 7.54
N PHE A 30 -1.65 -1.14 6.47
CA PHE A 30 -3.09 -0.86 6.50
C PHE A 30 -3.94 -2.13 6.61
N GLY A 31 -3.35 -3.27 7.01
CA GLY A 31 -4.09 -4.51 7.27
C GLY A 31 -4.40 -5.34 6.02
N PHE A 32 -3.95 -4.91 4.85
CA PHE A 32 -4.05 -5.73 3.65
C PHE A 32 -3.02 -6.86 3.69
N TYR A 33 -3.39 -8.05 3.24
CA TYR A 33 -2.48 -9.18 3.11
C TYR A 33 -2.37 -9.61 1.65
N ARG A 34 -1.23 -10.20 1.30
CA ARG A 34 -0.98 -10.67 -0.06
C ARG A 34 -1.75 -11.96 -0.31
N SER A 35 -2.69 -11.94 -1.26
CA SER A 35 -3.50 -13.11 -1.59
C SER A 35 -2.99 -13.89 -2.79
N ARG A 36 -2.38 -13.22 -3.77
CA ARG A 36 -1.86 -13.86 -4.98
C ARG A 36 -0.63 -13.17 -5.54
N VAL A 37 0.29 -13.97 -6.07
CA VAL A 37 1.46 -13.51 -6.83
C VAL A 37 1.48 -14.17 -8.20
N GLY A 38 1.67 -13.37 -9.24
CA GLY A 38 1.81 -13.82 -10.63
C GLY A 38 2.84 -12.99 -11.37
N GLY A 39 4.05 -13.52 -11.52
CA GLY A 39 5.17 -12.78 -12.11
C GLY A 39 5.48 -11.52 -11.31
N SER A 40 5.43 -10.35 -11.96
CA SER A 40 5.65 -9.06 -11.30
C SER A 40 4.38 -8.44 -10.69
N ASN A 41 3.22 -9.10 -10.78
CA ASN A 41 1.96 -8.59 -10.23
C ASN A 41 1.64 -9.25 -8.89
N HIS A 42 1.34 -8.44 -7.88
CA HIS A 42 0.94 -8.87 -6.55
C HIS A 42 -0.47 -8.33 -6.26
N VAL A 43 -1.35 -9.22 -5.82
CA VAL A 43 -2.71 -8.87 -5.40
C VAL A 43 -2.79 -8.93 -3.88
N PHE A 44 -3.40 -7.90 -3.31
CA PHE A 44 -3.64 -7.75 -1.88
C PHE A 44 -5.14 -7.62 -1.61
N GLU A 45 -5.54 -8.17 -0.47
CA GLU A 45 -6.91 -8.25 0.04
C GLU A 45 -6.95 -7.68 1.45
N HIS A 46 -8.09 -7.14 1.87
CA HIS A 46 -8.34 -6.73 3.23
C HIS A 46 -9.65 -7.38 3.70
N PRO A 47 -9.72 -7.92 4.93
CA PRO A 47 -10.89 -8.69 5.38
C PRO A 47 -12.20 -7.90 5.33
N ASP A 48 -12.12 -6.59 5.61
CA ASP A 48 -13.29 -5.70 5.67
C ASP A 48 -13.54 -4.88 4.40
N ILE A 49 -12.73 -5.07 3.33
CA ILE A 49 -12.85 -4.29 2.09
C ILE A 49 -12.99 -5.23 0.89
N PRO A 50 -14.04 -5.08 0.07
CA PRO A 50 -14.25 -5.95 -1.08
C PRO A 50 -13.30 -5.68 -2.26
N GLU A 51 -12.73 -4.47 -2.37
CA GLU A 51 -11.81 -4.11 -3.45
C GLU A 51 -10.40 -4.69 -3.25
N LEU A 52 -9.90 -5.28 -4.33
CA LEU A 52 -8.54 -5.80 -4.41
C LEU A 52 -7.55 -4.71 -4.78
N VAL A 53 -6.39 -4.71 -4.13
CA VAL A 53 -5.25 -3.87 -4.53
C VAL A 53 -4.30 -4.69 -5.38
N ASN A 54 -4.17 -4.35 -6.67
CA ASN A 54 -3.22 -5.00 -7.57
C ASN A 54 -2.04 -4.08 -7.85
N LEU A 55 -0.84 -4.50 -7.44
CA LEU A 55 0.42 -3.80 -7.70
C LEU A 55 1.26 -4.54 -8.73
N GLN A 56 1.89 -3.78 -9.63
CA GLN A 56 2.87 -4.30 -10.57
C GLN A 56 4.26 -3.74 -10.26
N ASN A 57 5.22 -4.64 -10.06
CA ASN A 57 6.63 -4.29 -9.99
C ASN A 57 7.16 -4.00 -11.40
N GLN A 58 7.51 -2.74 -11.64
CA GLN A 58 8.18 -2.28 -12.86
C GLN A 58 9.58 -1.80 -12.52
N LYS A 59 10.58 -2.68 -12.71
CA LYS A 59 12.00 -2.38 -12.44
C LYS A 59 12.26 -1.87 -11.00
N GLY A 60 11.62 -2.51 -10.02
CA GLY A 60 11.75 -2.16 -8.60
C GLY A 60 10.86 -1.01 -8.14
N GLN A 61 9.96 -0.52 -8.99
CA GLN A 61 9.04 0.58 -8.70
C GLN A 61 7.59 0.13 -8.85
N ALA A 62 6.70 0.71 -8.05
CA ALA A 62 5.27 0.58 -8.27
C ALA A 62 4.78 1.64 -9.26
N LYS A 63 3.74 1.32 -10.02
CA LYS A 63 3.16 2.28 -10.95
C LYS A 63 2.39 3.36 -10.19
N SER A 64 2.64 4.63 -10.48
CA SER A 64 2.03 5.77 -9.76
C SER A 64 0.49 5.75 -9.74
N TYR A 65 -0.15 5.21 -10.78
CA TYR A 65 -1.61 5.11 -10.77
C TYR A 65 -2.12 4.06 -9.76
N GLN A 66 -1.38 2.98 -9.52
CA GLN A 66 -1.76 1.95 -8.55
C GLN A 66 -1.63 2.49 -7.12
N ILE A 67 -0.62 3.32 -6.88
CA ILE A 67 -0.47 4.06 -5.62
C ILE A 67 -1.66 4.99 -5.42
N ARG A 68 -2.07 5.75 -6.45
CA ARG A 68 -3.27 6.60 -6.38
C ARG A 68 -4.54 5.82 -6.11
N GLN A 69 -4.72 4.67 -6.76
CA GLN A 69 -5.88 3.80 -6.53
C GLN A 69 -5.90 3.30 -5.09
N PHE A 70 -4.76 2.86 -4.56
CA PHE A 70 -4.64 2.46 -3.17
C PHE A 70 -4.98 3.61 -2.21
N LEU A 71 -4.39 4.80 -2.40
CA LEU A 71 -4.69 5.97 -1.55
C LEU A 71 -6.17 6.37 -1.60
N ALA A 72 -6.80 6.28 -2.77
CA ALA A 72 -8.23 6.55 -2.91
C ALA A 72 -9.09 5.52 -2.15
N LEU A 73 -8.67 4.24 -2.11
CA LEU A 73 -9.35 3.24 -1.27
C LEU A 73 -9.22 3.55 0.22
N LEU A 74 -8.04 4.01 0.68
CA LEU A 74 -7.86 4.41 2.06
C LEU A 74 -8.83 5.55 2.46
N GLU A 75 -8.97 6.54 1.57
CA GLU A 75 -9.91 7.65 1.76
C GLU A 75 -11.37 7.18 1.73
N GLN A 76 -11.74 6.34 0.76
CA GLN A 76 -13.10 5.81 0.62
C GLN A 76 -13.55 5.02 1.84
N TYR A 77 -12.66 4.23 2.44
CA TYR A 77 -12.95 3.36 3.58
C TYR A 77 -12.54 3.95 4.93
N ASN A 78 -12.08 5.21 4.97
CA ASN A 78 -11.54 5.86 6.17
C ASN A 78 -10.52 5.00 6.92
N LEU A 79 -9.67 4.29 6.18
CA LEU A 79 -8.64 3.46 6.78
C LEU A 79 -7.54 4.34 7.40
N THR A 80 -7.25 4.07 8.67
CA THR A 80 -6.16 4.73 9.38
C THR A 80 -5.02 3.76 9.64
N LEU A 81 -3.78 4.24 9.59
CA LEU A 81 -2.67 3.50 10.18
C LEU A 81 -2.91 3.46 11.68
N GLU A 82 -3.35 2.33 12.20
CA GLU A 82 -3.26 2.10 13.64
C GLU A 82 -1.77 2.20 14.02
N ASP A 83 -1.47 2.99 15.06
CA ASP A 83 -0.19 2.88 15.72
C ASP A 83 -0.16 1.47 16.29
N ALA A 84 0.46 0.54 15.52
CA ALA A 84 0.70 -0.81 15.97
C ALA A 84 1.32 -0.70 17.36
N GLY A 85 0.50 -1.00 18.37
CA GLY A 85 0.95 -1.12 19.74
C GLY A 85 2.13 -2.06 19.69
N GLU A 86 3.26 -1.58 20.20
CA GLU A 86 4.42 -2.40 20.47
C GLU A 86 3.93 -3.55 21.36
N GLU A 87 3.81 -4.75 20.80
CA GLU A 87 3.95 -6.01 21.55
C GLU A 87 5.42 -6.42 21.56
#